data_AF-A0A7C0YXW2-F1
#
_entry.id   AF-A0A7C0YXW2-F1
#
_cell.length_a   1.000
_cell.length_b   1.000
_cell.length_c   1.000
_cell.angle_alpha   90.00
_cell.angle_beta   90.00
_cell.angle_gamma   90.00
#
_symmetry.space_group_name_H-M   'P 1'
#
loop_
_entity.id
_entity.type
_entity.pdbx_description
1 polymer ?
#
loop_
_entity_poly.entity_id
_entity_poly.type
_entity_poly.pdbx_seq_one_letter_code
_entity_poly.pdbx_strand_id
1 'polypeptide(L)' 'MDSRFIIITIGAWLLFMVLAIINAGIRNSVYKPAVGDLAAHQISSVIFIAVILSVTFAILKFSHLELSDFEALLMGAI' A
#
# COMPACT_ATOMS: atom_id res chain seq x y z
N MET A 1 -9.33 -19.35 10.04
CA MET A 1 -9.05 -18.05 9.41
C MET A 1 -10.29 -17.65 8.65
N ASP A 2 -10.84 -16.47 8.95
CA ASP A 2 -12.07 -15.95 8.31
C ASP A 2 -11.85 -15.81 6.79
N SER A 3 -12.79 -16.28 5.97
CA SER A 3 -12.73 -16.10 4.50
C SER A 3 -12.72 -14.63 4.11
N ARG A 4 -13.37 -13.75 4.89
CA ARG A 4 -13.36 -12.30 4.69
C ARG A 4 -11.96 -11.72 4.86
N PHE A 5 -11.21 -12.20 5.85
CA PHE A 5 -9.80 -11.80 6.03
C PHE A 5 -8.98 -12.12 4.78
N ILE A 6 -9.08 -13.34 4.25
CA ILE A 6 -8.33 -13.75 3.06
C ILE A 6 -8.67 -12.87 1.85
N ILE A 7 -9.97 -12.67 1.58
CA ILE A 7 -10.44 -11.87 0.44
C ILE A 7 -9.96 -10.42 0.56
N ILE A 8 -10.05 -9.84 1.76
CA ILE A 8 -9.64 -8.46 2.01
C ILE A 8 -8.13 -8.31 1.89
N THR A 9 -7.34 -9.22 2.45
CA THR A 9 -5.87 -9.18 2.37
C THR A 9 -5.39 -9.31 0.93
N ILE A 10 -5.91 -10.28 0.16
CA ILE A 10 -5.56 -10.44 -1.26
C ILE A 10 -6.04 -9.25 -2.09
N GLY A 11 -7.24 -8.73 -1.81
CA GLY A 11 -7.77 -7.54 -2.47
C GLY A 11 -6.91 -6.29 -2.21
N ALA A 12 -6.46 -6.11 -0.97
CA ALA A 12 -5.55 -5.04 -0.57
C ALA A 12 -4.21 -5.15 -1.30
N TRP A 13 -3.66 -6.36 -1.39
CA TRP A 13 -2.41 -6.62 -2.11
C TRP A 13 -2.52 -6.25 -3.60
N LEU A 14 -3.59 -6.68 -4.27
CA LEU A 14 -3.85 -6.34 -5.67
C LEU A 14 -4.03 -4.82 -5.85
N LEU A 15 -4.71 -4.16 -4.92
CA LEU A 15 -4.85 -2.71 -4.92
C LEU A 15 -3.48 -2.02 -4.78
N PHE A 16 -2.64 -2.47 -3.86
CA PHE A 16 -1.29 -1.91 -3.68
C PHE A 16 -0.41 -2.11 -4.91
N MET A 17 -0.53 -3.24 -5.61
CA MET A 17 0.18 -3.45 -6.87
C MET A 17 -0.19 -2.39 -7.91
N VAL A 18 -1.48 -2.09 -8.09
CA VAL A 18 -1.94 -1.04 -9.02
C VAL A 18 -1.42 0.33 -8.58
N LEU A 19 -1.54 0.67 -7.30
CA LEU A 19 -1.06 1.94 -6.77
C LEU A 19 0.46 2.08 -6.90
N ALA A 20 1.22 0.99 -6.76
CA ALA A 20 2.67 0.98 -6.94
C ALA A 20 3.07 1.31 -8.38
N ILE A 21 2.36 0.73 -9.37
CA ILE A 21 2.58 1.02 -10.79
C ILE A 21 2.31 2.50 -11.08
N ILE A 22 1.20 3.05 -10.56
CA ILE A 22 0.85 4.47 -10.72
C ILE A 22 1.95 5.35 -10.10
N ASN A 23 2.36 5.05 -8.87
CA ASN A 23 3.40 5.79 -8.17
C ASN A 23 4.75 5.75 -8.91
N ALA A 24 5.14 4.59 -9.46
CA ALA A 24 6.34 4.47 -10.28
C ALA A 24 6.23 5.28 -11.58
N GLY A 25 5.05 5.28 -12.20
CA GLY A 25 4.74 6.10 -13.37
C GLY A 25 4.94 7.59 -13.08
N ILE A 26 4.31 8.11 -12.03
CA ILE A 26 4.42 9.51 -11.60
C ILE A 26 5.88 9.87 -11.26
N ARG A 27 6.60 8.99 -10.57
CA ARG A 27 8.03 9.21 -10.28
C ARG A 27 8.83 9.42 -11.55
N ASN A 28 8.64 8.57 -12.56
CA ASN A 28 9.43 8.61 -13.78
C ASN A 28 9.03 9.78 -14.71
N SER A 29 7.74 10.14 -14.76
CA SER A 29 7.23 11.18 -15.67
C SER A 29 7.19 12.58 -15.08
N VAL A 30 7.08 12.72 -13.75
CA VAL A 30 6.90 14.00 -13.06
C VAL A 30 8.09 14.34 -12.15
N TYR A 31 8.42 13.46 -11.19
CA TYR A 31 9.45 13.79 -10.19
C TYR A 31 10.85 13.76 -10.77
N LYS A 32 11.20 12.71 -11.53
CA LYS A 32 12.55 12.52 -12.07
C LYS A 32 13.00 13.69 -12.97
N PRO A 33 12.17 14.23 -13.89
CA PRO A 33 12.53 15.43 -14.66
C PRO A 33 12.70 16.69 -13.81
N ALA A 34 12.00 16.79 -12.67
CA ALA A 34 11.98 17.99 -11.84
C ALA A 34 13.14 18.04 -10.83
N VAL A 35 13.47 16.91 -10.20
CA VAL A 35 14.39 16.85 -9.04
C VAL A 35 15.55 15.86 -9.20
N GLY A 36 15.64 15.18 -10.35
CA GLY A 36 16.63 14.14 -10.58
C GLY A 36 16.27 12.79 -9.92
N ASP A 37 17.07 11.75 -10.20
CA ASP A 37 16.68 10.36 -9.93
C ASP A 37 16.60 10.01 -8.45
N LEU A 38 17.60 10.42 -7.65
CA LEU A 38 17.67 10.08 -6.23
C LEU A 38 16.54 10.74 -5.43
N ALA A 39 16.35 12.05 -5.60
CA ALA A 39 15.29 12.78 -4.91
C ALA A 39 13.91 12.30 -5.36
N ALA A 40 13.71 11.99 -6.64
CA ALA A 40 12.46 11.43 -7.15
C ALA A 40 12.12 10.09 -6.49
N HIS A 41 13.12 9.20 -6.31
CA HIS A 41 12.92 7.93 -5.59
C HIS A 41 12.56 8.16 -4.13
N GLN A 42 13.24 9.06 -3.42
CA GLN A 42 12.94 9.36 -2.02
C GLN A 42 11.52 9.93 -1.83
N ILE A 43 11.14 10.90 -2.67
CA ILE A 43 9.79 11.50 -2.65
C ILE A 43 8.73 10.43 -2.92
N SER A 44 8.92 9.64 -3.98
CA SER A 44 7.99 8.56 -4.34
C SER A 44 7.86 7.51 -3.23
N SER A 45 8.95 7.18 -2.52
CA SER A 45 8.89 6.27 -1.37
C SER A 45 8.09 6.84 -0.20
N VAL A 46 8.32 8.11 0.17
CA VAL A 46 7.56 8.78 1.25
C VAL A 46 6.07 8.83 0.91
N ILE A 47 5.73 9.17 -0.33
CA ILE A 47 4.34 9.19 -0.82
C ILE A 47 3.73 7.79 -0.74
N PHE A 48 4.45 6.77 -1.21
CA PHE A 48 3.90 5.40 -1.22
C PHE A 48 3.73 4.82 0.19
N ILE A 49 4.63 5.15 1.13
CA ILE A 49 4.45 4.83 2.55
C ILE A 49 3.16 5.45 3.09
N ALA A 50 2.92 6.74 2.80
CA ALA A 50 1.69 7.42 3.23
C ALA A 50 0.43 6.79 2.61
N VAL A 51 0.50 6.36 1.35
CA VAL A 51 -0.57 5.62 0.67
C VAL A 51 -0.84 4.28 1.35
N ILE A 52 0.21 3.48 1.61
CA ILE A 52 0.08 2.19 2.31
C ILE A 52 -0.61 2.39 3.66
N LEU A 53 -0.12 3.31 4.49
CA LEU A 53 -0.69 3.57 5.81
C LEU A 53 -2.16 4.02 5.73
N SER A 54 -2.48 4.92 4.79
CA SER A 54 -3.83 5.45 4.62
C SER A 54 -4.82 4.37 4.15
N VAL A 55 -4.42 3.55 3.18
CA VAL A 55 -5.26 2.46 2.66
C VAL A 55 -5.42 1.36 3.70
N THR A 56 -4.35 0.94 4.37
CA THR A 56 -4.42 -0.05 5.45
C THR A 56 -5.33 0.44 6.57
N PHE A 57 -5.19 1.70 7.00
CA PHE A 57 -6.08 2.30 8.00
C PHE A 57 -7.54 2.29 7.54
N ALA A 58 -7.82 2.67 6.29
CA ALA A 58 -9.17 2.65 5.74
C ALA A 58 -9.75 1.22 5.74
N ILE A 59 -8.98 0.24 5.28
CA ILE A 59 -9.40 -1.17 5.26
C ILE A 59 -9.72 -1.64 6.67
N LEU A 60 -8.84 -1.43 7.65
CA LEU A 60 -9.08 -1.84 9.03
C LEU A 60 -10.30 -1.15 9.64
N LYS A 61 -10.46 0.16 9.37
CA LYS A 61 -11.57 0.95 9.89
C LYS A 61 -12.94 0.54 9.33
N PHE A 62 -13.00 0.19 8.04
CA PHE A 62 -14.28 -0.05 7.35
C PHE A 62 -14.61 -1.54 7.15
N SER A 63 -13.64 -2.45 7.30
CA SER A 63 -13.90 -3.88 7.14
C SER A 63 -14.54 -4.54 8.37
N HIS A 64 -14.47 -3.89 9.54
CA HIS A 64 -14.93 -4.44 10.82
C HIS A 64 -14.40 -5.86 11.10
N LEU A 65 -13.19 -6.16 10.61
CA LEU A 65 -12.53 -7.43 10.88
C LEU A 65 -12.06 -7.47 12.34
N GLU A 66 -12.44 -8.52 13.06
CA GLU A 66 -11.80 -8.87 14.32
C GLU A 66 -10.53 -9.66 13.99
N LEU A 67 -9.38 -9.00 14.08
CA LEU A 67 -8.08 -9.61 13.79
C LEU A 67 -7.42 -10.08 15.08
N SER A 68 -6.94 -11.32 15.09
CA SER A 68 -5.93 -11.74 16.07
C SER A 68 -4.56 -11.12 15.75
N ASP A 69 -3.65 -11.08 16.72
CA ASP A 69 -2.27 -10.61 16.52
C ASP A 69 -1.55 -11.36 15.38
N PHE A 70 -1.83 -12.66 15.25
CA PHE A 70 -1.28 -13.49 14.18
C PHE A 70 -1.84 -13.10 12.80
N GLU A 71 -3.15 -12.84 12.69
CA GLU A 71 -3.77 -12.41 11.44
C GLU A 71 -3.33 -10.99 11.04
N ALA A 72 -3.15 -10.10 12.01
CA ALA A 72 -2.59 -8.77 11.77
C ALA A 72 -1.15 -8.86 11.25
N LEU A 73 -0.32 -9.74 11.83
CA LEU A 73 1.03 -10.00 11.34
C LEU A 73 1.03 -10.59 9.92
N LEU A 74 0.16 -11.58 9.67
CA LEU A 74 0.04 -12.24 8.38
C LEU A 74 -0.43 -11.28 7.28
N MET A 75 -1.33 -10.34 7.59
CA MET A 75 -1.78 -9.30 6.66
C MET A 75 -0.64 -8.39 6.20
N GLY A 76 0.33 -8.12 7.07
CA GLY A 76 1.52 -7.33 6.72
C GLY A 76 2.63 -8.10 6.02
N ALA A 77 2.64 -9.44 6.15
CA ALA A 77 3.66 -10.31 5.55
C ALA A 77 3.34 -10.74 4.11
N ILE A 78 2.07 -10.66 3.72
CA ILE A 78 1.56 -10.98 2.38
C ILE A 78 1.49 -9.70 1.55
#